data_AF-A0A094L6G2-F1
#
_entry.id   AF-A0A094L6G2-F1
#
_cell.length_a   1.000
_cell.length_b   1.000
_cell.length_c   1.000
_cell.angle_alpha   90.00
_cell.angle_beta   90.00
_cell.angle_gamma   90.00
#
_symmetry.space_group_name_H-M   'P 1'
#
loop_
_entity.id
_entity.type
_entity.pdbx_description
1 polymer ?
#
loop_
_entity_poly.entity_id
_entity_poly.type
_entity_poly.pdbx_seq_one_letter_code
_entity_poly.pdbx_strand_id
1 'polypeptide(L)'
;FREYRPRVHVQFLDNGTKVSALNPKTYVFEPQKSVGDPEVDLIRTINIPAVTAMEWTRSTPLQFATEVLLLLYQESLFTVHTVHELLWGYKDRLLSAIHLLHPEIDPVFGFFNKMNGTDDGEYVFLSGERNYLNFSRIVEWKGKESLSWWTTETCNMINGTDGTSFHPLISKDENIYIFSSDFCRSFYLVYDSSGTVAGIPTYRFVPSAMVFANSTVNPDNAGFCVPPGNCPGTGVLNVSICKQGAPIFLSAPHFYQADQKFIEDIEGMHPRKEYHETFLDINPLTGLVLQAAKRMQINVHIRKLPEFFETGNIRTLVFPVMYLNESILIDEVSAGKLKHVLLEASVVTGIPFIIMALGIVFGIVFIVLVCRSRGISEESTEDERSPLIRT
;
A
#
# COMPACT_ATOMS: atom_id res chain seq x y z
N PHE A 1 14.19 4.52 10.42
CA PHE A 1 13.51 4.04 11.64
C PHE A 1 13.09 2.59 11.44
N ARG A 2 13.28 1.72 12.44
CA ARG A 2 12.73 0.36 12.48
C ARG A 2 11.34 0.42 13.11
N GLU A 3 10.41 -0.33 12.56
CA GLU A 3 9.03 -0.35 13.02
C GLU A 3 8.68 -1.59 13.84
N TYR A 4 7.83 -1.41 14.84
CA TYR A 4 7.18 -2.47 15.59
C TYR A 4 5.67 -2.35 15.41
N ARG A 5 5.03 -3.42 14.92
CA ARG A 5 3.62 -3.44 14.49
C ARG A 5 2.83 -4.62 15.07
N PRO A 6 2.67 -4.74 16.40
CA PRO A 6 1.80 -5.76 16.97
C PRO A 6 0.34 -5.41 16.68
N ARG A 7 -0.49 -6.39 16.28
CA ARG A 7 -1.94 -6.23 16.37
C ARG A 7 -2.36 -6.37 17.83
N VAL A 8 -3.06 -5.39 18.37
CA VAL A 8 -3.51 -5.37 19.78
C VAL A 8 -5.02 -5.28 19.86
N HIS A 9 -5.57 -5.60 21.04
CA HIS A 9 -7.02 -5.65 21.29
C HIS A 9 -7.77 -6.51 20.26
N VAL A 10 -7.19 -7.66 19.89
CA VAL A 10 -7.77 -8.57 18.91
C VAL A 10 -9.04 -9.21 19.47
N GLN A 11 -10.16 -9.04 18.79
CA GLN A 11 -11.46 -9.61 19.16
C GLN A 11 -12.08 -10.37 18.00
N PHE A 12 -12.50 -11.61 18.26
CA PHE A 12 -13.24 -12.41 17.29
C PHE A 12 -14.73 -12.07 17.35
N LEU A 13 -15.29 -11.71 16.19
CA LEU A 13 -16.69 -11.31 16.01
C LEU A 13 -17.39 -12.33 15.11
N ASP A 14 -18.73 -12.35 15.14
CA ASP A 14 -19.57 -13.17 14.27
C ASP A 14 -19.10 -14.65 14.20
N ASN A 15 -18.95 -15.29 15.36
CA ASN A 15 -18.44 -16.67 15.50
C ASN A 15 -17.09 -16.92 14.78
N GLY A 16 -16.18 -15.94 14.79
CA GLY A 16 -14.85 -16.06 14.21
C GLY A 16 -14.77 -15.74 12.71
N THR A 17 -15.87 -15.32 12.08
CA THR A 17 -15.87 -14.91 10.67
C THR A 17 -15.34 -13.49 10.45
N LYS A 18 -15.35 -12.67 11.49
CA LYS A 18 -14.76 -11.33 11.53
C LYS A 18 -13.78 -11.22 12.69
N VAL A 19 -12.79 -10.35 12.54
CA VAL A 19 -11.79 -10.04 13.57
C VAL A 19 -11.61 -8.53 13.65
N SER A 20 -11.86 -7.94 14.82
CA SER A 20 -11.50 -6.56 15.11
C SER A 20 -10.08 -6.49 15.70
N ALA A 21 -9.29 -5.48 15.30
CA ALA A 21 -7.99 -5.21 15.88
C ALA A 21 -7.57 -3.74 15.71
N LEU A 22 -6.64 -3.30 16.56
CA LEU A 22 -5.87 -2.07 16.40
C LEU A 22 -4.46 -2.39 15.91
N ASN A 23 -3.89 -1.49 15.11
CA ASN A 23 -2.56 -1.64 14.51
C ASN A 23 -1.59 -0.53 14.98
N PRO A 24 -1.18 -0.50 16.27
CA PRO A 24 -0.22 0.48 16.74
C PRO A 24 1.13 0.33 16.03
N LYS A 25 1.75 1.46 15.68
CA LYS A 25 3.07 1.51 15.04
C LYS A 25 4.06 2.27 15.91
N THR A 26 5.14 1.63 16.32
CA THR A 26 6.24 2.28 17.04
C THR A 26 7.46 2.40 16.15
N TYR A 27 8.09 3.58 16.12
CA TYR A 27 9.27 3.87 15.32
C TYR A 27 10.50 4.01 16.23
N VAL A 28 11.52 3.20 15.97
CA VAL A 28 12.80 3.23 16.69
C VAL A 28 13.89 3.71 15.75
N PHE A 29 14.61 4.75 16.15
CA PHE A 29 15.71 5.29 15.34
C PHE A 29 16.89 4.31 15.29
N GLU A 30 17.52 4.19 14.13
CA GLU A 30 18.65 3.28 13.90
C GLU A 30 19.83 4.12 13.38
N PRO A 31 20.70 4.65 14.25
CA PRO A 31 21.77 5.57 13.88
C PRO A 31 22.72 5.00 12.81
N GLN A 32 23.07 3.72 12.92
CA GLN A 32 24.00 3.05 12.01
C GLN A 32 23.46 2.88 10.57
N LYS A 33 22.14 3.03 10.38
CA LYS A 33 21.47 2.94 9.08
C LYS A 33 21.01 4.30 8.58
N SER A 34 21.46 5.38 9.20
CA SER A 34 21.04 6.76 8.95
C SER A 34 22.25 7.60 8.54
N VAL A 35 22.00 8.65 7.76
CA VAL A 35 23.06 9.55 7.26
C VAL A 35 23.66 10.44 8.35
N GLY A 36 22.86 10.76 9.38
CA GLY A 36 23.22 11.62 10.48
C GLY A 36 22.21 11.51 11.62
N ASP A 37 22.35 12.39 12.61
CA ASP A 37 21.49 12.44 13.80
C ASP A 37 20.29 13.38 13.56
N PRO A 38 19.04 12.88 13.57
CA PRO A 38 17.88 13.68 13.27
C PRO A 38 17.63 14.80 14.29
N GLU A 39 18.19 14.72 15.50
CA GLU A 39 18.07 15.79 16.50
C GLU A 39 19.01 16.97 16.25
N VAL A 40 20.02 16.79 15.37
CA VAL A 40 21.02 17.80 15.05
C VAL A 40 20.90 18.27 13.61
N ASP A 41 20.62 17.36 12.68
CA ASP A 41 20.55 17.65 11.25
C ASP A 41 19.41 18.62 10.94
N LEU A 42 19.74 19.74 10.29
CA LEU A 42 18.82 20.82 9.97
C LEU A 42 18.33 20.73 8.53
N ILE A 43 17.02 20.90 8.35
CA ILE A 43 16.36 21.00 7.05
C ILE A 43 15.65 22.34 6.95
N ARG A 44 15.90 23.08 5.87
CA ARG A 44 15.11 24.25 5.50
C ARG A 44 14.03 23.83 4.50
N THR A 45 12.76 24.01 4.88
CA THR A 45 11.62 23.67 4.04
C THR A 45 10.48 24.66 4.27
N ILE A 46 9.32 24.40 3.69
CA ILE A 46 8.13 25.25 3.78
C ILE A 46 7.56 25.23 5.19
N ASN A 47 7.17 26.41 5.68
CA ASN A 47 6.45 26.58 6.93
C ASN A 47 4.98 26.14 6.74
N ILE A 48 4.74 24.85 6.88
CA ILE A 48 3.42 24.24 6.69
C ILE A 48 2.36 24.81 7.64
N PRO A 49 2.64 25.05 8.94
CA PRO A 49 1.72 25.77 9.82
C PRO A 49 1.26 27.12 9.24
N ALA A 50 2.20 27.97 8.82
CA ALA A 50 1.88 29.27 8.24
C ALA A 50 1.07 29.12 6.94
N VAL A 51 1.49 28.24 6.02
CA VAL A 51 0.77 28.00 4.75
C VAL A 51 -0.64 27.47 4.99
N THR A 52 -0.82 26.60 5.97
CA THR A 52 -2.13 26.05 6.35
C THR A 52 -3.03 27.14 6.92
N ALA A 53 -2.53 27.98 7.84
CA ALA A 53 -3.30 29.09 8.41
C ALA A 53 -3.72 30.12 7.33
N MET A 54 -2.83 30.43 6.39
CA MET A 54 -3.13 31.30 5.25
C MET A 54 -4.23 30.71 4.35
N GLU A 55 -4.18 29.41 4.04
CA GLU A 55 -5.20 28.75 3.22
C GLU A 55 -6.56 28.62 3.94
N TRP A 56 -6.57 28.30 5.25
CA TRP A 56 -7.81 28.22 6.03
C TRP A 56 -8.56 29.53 6.12
N THR A 57 -7.82 30.63 6.30
CA THR A 57 -8.43 31.94 6.53
C THR A 57 -8.62 32.74 5.26
N ARG A 58 -8.13 32.24 4.12
CA ARG A 58 -8.34 32.85 2.82
C ARG A 58 -9.83 33.06 2.56
N SER A 59 -10.20 34.30 2.23
CA SER A 59 -11.58 34.69 1.92
C SER A 59 -12.56 34.54 3.10
N THR A 60 -12.05 34.51 4.34
CA THR A 60 -12.84 34.51 5.57
C THR A 60 -12.61 35.81 6.36
N PRO A 61 -13.49 36.20 7.30
CA PRO A 61 -13.24 37.35 8.19
C PRO A 61 -11.98 37.21 9.07
N LEU A 62 -11.46 36.00 9.25
CA LEU A 62 -10.26 35.71 10.06
C LEU A 62 -8.94 36.02 9.33
N GLN A 63 -9.01 36.36 8.04
CA GLN A 63 -7.84 36.65 7.21
C GLN A 63 -6.96 37.77 7.81
N PHE A 64 -7.56 38.91 8.17
CA PHE A 64 -6.83 40.05 8.73
C PHE A 64 -6.17 39.71 10.07
N ALA A 65 -6.84 38.94 10.93
CA ALA A 65 -6.26 38.50 12.19
C ALA A 65 -5.05 37.59 11.96
N THR A 66 -5.13 36.69 10.98
CA THR A 66 -4.03 35.78 10.61
C THR A 66 -2.83 36.55 10.05
N GLU A 67 -3.08 37.52 9.18
CA GLU A 67 -2.04 38.42 8.64
C GLU A 67 -1.30 39.16 9.77
N VAL A 68 -2.04 39.72 10.73
CA VAL A 68 -1.45 40.39 11.90
C VAL A 68 -0.62 39.43 12.75
N LEU A 69 -1.10 38.20 12.98
CA LEU A 69 -0.35 37.20 13.76
C LEU A 69 0.93 36.76 13.06
N LEU A 70 0.89 36.52 11.74
CA LEU A 70 2.06 36.17 10.95
C LEU A 70 3.14 37.26 11.03
N LEU A 71 2.73 38.53 10.88
CA LEU A 71 3.63 39.69 11.02
C LEU A 71 4.17 39.84 12.44
N LEU A 72 3.33 39.68 13.47
CA LEU A 72 3.71 39.84 14.87
C LEU A 72 4.72 38.77 15.31
N TYR A 73 4.55 37.53 14.86
CA TYR A 73 5.47 36.43 15.16
C TYR A 73 6.66 36.36 14.20
N GLN A 74 6.73 37.25 13.21
CA GLN A 74 7.75 37.28 12.17
C GLN A 74 7.85 35.94 11.43
N GLU A 75 6.69 35.32 11.16
CA GLU A 75 6.61 34.08 10.42
C GLU A 75 7.07 34.31 8.97
N SER A 76 7.67 33.29 8.38
CA SER A 76 8.11 33.33 6.99
C SER A 76 7.73 32.05 6.26
N LEU A 77 7.66 32.11 4.93
CA LEU A 77 7.23 30.99 4.10
C LEU A 77 8.15 29.76 4.19
N PHE A 78 9.42 29.96 4.53
CA PHE A 78 10.39 28.91 4.73
C PHE A 78 10.87 28.91 6.18
N THR A 79 10.92 27.75 6.80
CA THR A 79 11.42 27.57 8.16
C THR A 79 12.59 26.58 8.17
N VAL A 80 13.39 26.63 9.24
CA VAL A 80 14.50 25.72 9.50
C VAL A 80 14.21 24.98 10.79
N HIS A 81 14.16 23.65 10.71
CA HIS A 81 13.97 22.78 11.87
C HIS A 81 14.88 21.58 11.78
N THR A 82 15.06 20.90 12.90
CA THR A 82 15.71 19.59 12.92
C THR A 82 14.83 18.55 12.24
N VAL A 83 15.41 17.46 11.75
CA VAL A 83 14.64 16.34 11.20
C VAL A 83 13.69 15.75 12.24
N HIS A 84 14.13 15.68 13.51
CA HIS A 84 13.31 15.20 14.63
C HIS A 84 12.06 16.08 14.80
N GLU A 85 12.22 17.40 14.83
CA GLU A 85 11.12 18.35 14.96
C GLU A 85 10.12 18.23 13.79
N LEU A 86 10.59 18.16 12.56
CA LEU A 86 9.72 18.01 11.38
C LEU A 86 8.92 16.71 11.41
N LEU A 87 9.53 15.60 11.85
CA LEU A 87 8.88 14.30 11.88
C LEU A 87 7.93 14.16 13.07
N TRP A 88 8.42 14.42 14.29
CA TRP A 88 7.74 14.04 15.52
C TRP A 88 6.99 15.18 16.21
N GLY A 89 7.34 16.42 15.89
CA GLY A 89 6.65 17.60 16.40
C GLY A 89 7.58 18.70 16.87
N TYR A 90 7.24 19.95 16.55
CA TYR A 90 7.72 21.14 17.26
C TYR A 90 6.53 22.03 17.62
N LYS A 91 6.69 22.79 18.70
CA LYS A 91 5.68 23.77 19.12
C LYS A 91 5.76 25.00 18.23
N ASP A 92 4.73 25.23 17.43
CA ASP A 92 4.65 26.35 16.52
C ASP A 92 4.02 27.57 17.21
N ARG A 93 4.56 28.77 16.97
CA ARG A 93 4.12 30.00 17.65
C ARG A 93 2.74 30.44 17.17
N LEU A 94 2.50 30.37 15.86
CA LEU A 94 1.23 30.71 15.25
C LEU A 94 0.14 29.74 15.70
N LEU A 95 0.37 28.43 15.62
CA LEU A 95 -0.58 27.42 16.10
C LEU A 95 -0.82 27.54 17.60
N SER A 96 0.21 27.86 18.40
CA SER A 96 0.04 28.12 19.83
C SER A 96 -0.88 29.30 20.12
N ALA A 97 -0.81 30.37 19.32
CA ALA A 97 -1.70 31.51 19.46
C ALA A 97 -3.14 31.18 19.04
N ILE A 98 -3.30 30.44 17.95
CA ILE A 98 -4.62 29.99 17.46
C ILE A 98 -5.27 29.04 18.47
N HIS A 99 -4.49 28.12 19.06
CA HIS A 99 -4.96 27.16 20.06
C HIS A 99 -5.64 27.81 21.28
N LEU A 100 -5.21 29.02 21.66
CA LEU A 100 -5.83 29.77 22.77
C LEU A 100 -7.30 30.14 22.50
N LEU A 101 -7.67 30.32 21.24
CA LEU A 101 -9.03 30.63 20.81
C LEU A 101 -9.78 29.38 20.32
N HIS A 102 -9.04 28.43 19.76
CA HIS A 102 -9.52 27.21 19.12
C HIS A 102 -8.79 25.98 19.67
N PRO A 103 -9.20 25.45 20.85
CA PRO A 103 -8.52 24.36 21.53
C PRO A 103 -8.42 23.05 20.72
N GLU A 104 -9.24 22.89 19.69
CA GLU A 104 -9.24 21.77 18.76
C GLU A 104 -7.99 21.71 17.85
N ILE A 105 -7.32 22.86 17.64
CA ILE A 105 -6.11 22.96 16.82
C ILE A 105 -4.90 22.63 17.71
N ASP A 106 -4.10 21.65 17.33
CA ASP A 106 -2.89 21.28 18.07
C ASP A 106 -1.82 22.37 17.94
N PRO A 107 -1.23 22.88 19.04
CA PRO A 107 -0.11 23.83 18.96
C PRO A 107 1.20 23.20 18.45
N VAL A 108 1.26 21.87 18.32
CA VAL A 108 2.43 21.13 17.84
C VAL A 108 2.21 20.66 16.40
N PHE A 109 3.15 21.01 15.52
CA PHE A 109 3.17 20.53 14.15
C PHE A 109 4.28 19.50 13.95
N GLY A 110 3.97 18.39 13.28
CA GLY A 110 4.94 17.41 12.78
C GLY A 110 4.25 16.41 11.85
N PHE A 111 4.96 15.87 10.86
CA PHE A 111 4.38 14.97 9.85
C PHE A 111 3.79 13.69 10.45
N PHE A 112 4.41 13.20 11.52
CA PHE A 112 4.03 12.00 12.28
C PHE A 112 3.76 12.35 13.75
N ASN A 113 3.36 13.60 14.03
CA ASN A 113 3.01 14.04 15.38
C ASN A 113 1.96 13.10 15.99
N LYS A 114 2.21 12.66 17.24
CA LYS A 114 1.38 11.69 17.99
C LYS A 114 1.16 10.33 17.31
N MET A 115 1.92 9.96 16.28
CA MET A 115 1.78 8.65 15.62
C MET A 115 2.65 7.56 16.25
N ASN A 116 3.68 7.94 17.01
CA ASN A 116 4.61 6.98 17.59
C ASN A 116 3.96 6.22 18.77
N GLY A 117 3.78 4.92 18.61
CA GLY A 117 3.15 4.05 19.61
C GLY A 117 1.62 4.11 19.62
N THR A 118 0.99 4.72 18.62
CA THR A 118 -0.46 4.79 18.46
C THR A 118 -0.93 4.02 17.24
N ASP A 119 -2.22 3.73 17.18
CA ASP A 119 -2.89 3.14 16.01
C ASP A 119 -3.54 4.20 15.11
N ASP A 120 -3.90 3.79 13.90
CA ASP A 120 -4.61 4.61 12.91
C ASP A 120 -6.13 4.34 12.90
N GLY A 121 -6.68 3.71 13.93
CA GLY A 121 -8.08 3.36 14.09
C GLY A 121 -8.33 1.86 14.19
N GLU A 122 -9.54 1.52 14.63
CA GLU A 122 -10.03 0.14 14.65
C GLU A 122 -10.33 -0.36 13.23
N TYR A 123 -9.84 -1.55 12.93
CA TYR A 123 -10.12 -2.27 11.69
C TYR A 123 -10.93 -3.52 12.00
N VAL A 124 -11.96 -3.77 11.20
CA VAL A 124 -12.65 -5.05 11.17
C VAL A 124 -12.29 -5.78 9.89
N PHE A 125 -11.67 -6.95 10.04
CA PHE A 125 -11.22 -7.81 8.96
C PHE A 125 -12.13 -9.03 8.81
N LEU A 126 -12.24 -9.55 7.60
CA LEU A 126 -12.77 -10.88 7.35
C LEU A 126 -11.66 -11.92 7.58
N SER A 127 -11.97 -12.98 8.34
CA SER A 127 -10.99 -14.00 8.72
C SER A 127 -10.65 -14.97 7.59
N GLY A 128 -11.45 -15.02 6.52
CA GLY A 128 -11.33 -16.00 5.44
C GLY A 128 -12.04 -17.34 5.72
N GLU A 129 -12.62 -17.54 6.91
CA GLU A 129 -13.29 -18.79 7.32
C GLU A 129 -14.37 -19.26 6.32
N ARG A 130 -15.20 -18.32 5.84
CA ARG A 130 -16.27 -18.63 4.86
C ARG A 130 -15.76 -18.76 3.43
N ASN A 131 -14.72 -18.00 3.09
CA ASN A 131 -14.16 -17.94 1.75
C ASN A 131 -12.75 -17.36 1.83
N TYR A 132 -11.75 -18.13 1.39
CA TYR A 132 -10.35 -17.74 1.42
C TYR A 132 -10.07 -16.44 0.63
N LEU A 133 -10.84 -16.15 -0.42
CA LEU A 133 -10.70 -14.92 -1.22
C LEU A 133 -10.97 -13.65 -0.40
N ASN A 134 -11.70 -13.75 0.71
CA ASN A 134 -11.98 -12.64 1.62
C ASN A 134 -10.98 -12.55 2.78
N PHE A 135 -9.91 -13.37 2.79
CA PHE A 135 -8.93 -13.37 3.87
C PHE A 135 -8.29 -11.98 4.05
N SER A 136 -8.28 -11.48 5.29
CA SER A 136 -7.73 -10.18 5.70
C SER A 136 -8.31 -8.96 4.97
N ARG A 137 -9.44 -9.12 4.27
CA ARG A 137 -10.16 -8.01 3.64
C ARG A 137 -10.79 -7.13 4.72
N ILE A 138 -10.65 -5.83 4.58
CA ILE A 138 -11.24 -4.84 5.48
C ILE A 138 -12.71 -4.64 5.13
N VAL A 139 -13.58 -4.72 6.12
CA VAL A 139 -15.02 -4.40 5.98
C VAL A 139 -15.39 -3.10 6.68
N GLU A 140 -14.71 -2.76 7.77
CA GLU A 140 -14.94 -1.49 8.49
C GLU A 140 -13.61 -0.90 8.95
N TRP A 141 -13.53 0.44 8.91
CA TRP A 141 -12.46 1.21 9.51
C TRP A 141 -13.07 2.36 10.33
N LYS A 142 -12.68 2.46 11.61
CA LYS A 142 -13.26 3.41 12.57
C LYS A 142 -14.79 3.35 12.64
N GLY A 143 -15.35 2.14 12.61
CA GLY A 143 -16.79 1.89 12.65
C GLY A 143 -17.56 2.33 11.40
N LYS A 144 -16.87 2.54 10.28
CA LYS A 144 -17.48 2.91 8.99
C LYS A 144 -17.11 1.91 7.90
N GLU A 145 -18.09 1.54 7.08
CA GLU A 145 -17.91 0.67 5.90
C GLU A 145 -17.37 1.44 4.68
N SER A 146 -17.47 2.76 4.69
CA SER A 146 -17.00 3.65 3.63
C SER A 146 -16.42 4.96 4.17
N LEU A 147 -15.56 5.58 3.38
CA LEU A 147 -15.01 6.90 3.65
C LEU A 147 -16.06 7.99 3.39
N SER A 148 -15.78 9.19 3.88
CA SER A 148 -16.67 10.36 3.69
C SER A 148 -15.92 11.58 3.16
N TRP A 149 -14.76 11.36 2.55
CA TRP A 149 -13.85 12.43 2.13
C TRP A 149 -13.98 12.76 0.63
N TRP A 150 -14.34 11.76 -0.17
CA TRP A 150 -14.37 11.86 -1.62
C TRP A 150 -15.78 12.14 -2.13
N THR A 151 -15.91 12.54 -3.39
CA THR A 151 -17.17 13.09 -3.91
C THR A 151 -18.14 12.02 -4.43
N THR A 152 -17.63 10.84 -4.78
CA THR A 152 -18.42 9.72 -5.32
C THR A 152 -18.39 8.53 -4.38
N GLU A 153 -19.43 7.70 -4.39
CA GLU A 153 -19.51 6.46 -3.60
C GLU A 153 -18.35 5.50 -3.89
N THR A 154 -18.01 5.30 -5.17
CA THR A 154 -16.91 4.41 -5.60
C THR A 154 -15.56 4.84 -5.02
N CYS A 155 -15.23 6.13 -5.05
CA CYS A 155 -14.00 6.66 -4.47
C CYS A 155 -13.95 6.56 -2.95
N ASN A 156 -15.11 6.49 -2.29
CA ASN A 156 -15.21 6.32 -0.84
C ASN A 156 -15.18 4.85 -0.39
N MET A 157 -15.16 3.88 -1.31
CA MET A 157 -15.13 2.47 -0.93
C MET A 157 -13.81 2.08 -0.26
N ILE A 158 -13.92 1.30 0.82
CA ILE A 158 -12.79 0.63 1.47
C ILE A 158 -12.66 -0.75 0.81
N ASN A 159 -11.64 -0.91 -0.03
CA ASN A 159 -11.44 -2.11 -0.84
C ASN A 159 -10.12 -2.80 -0.48
N GLY A 160 -10.15 -4.13 -0.43
CA GLY A 160 -8.96 -4.95 -0.24
C GLY A 160 -8.50 -5.11 1.20
N THR A 161 -7.20 -5.31 1.39
CA THR A 161 -6.58 -5.53 2.70
C THR A 161 -5.83 -4.28 3.18
N ASP A 162 -5.17 -4.37 4.34
CA ASP A 162 -4.26 -3.32 4.84
C ASP A 162 -2.88 -3.33 4.14
N GLY A 163 -2.68 -4.21 3.15
CA GLY A 163 -1.43 -4.37 2.40
C GLY A 163 -0.37 -5.22 3.08
N THR A 164 -0.64 -5.80 4.26
CA THR A 164 0.33 -6.64 4.99
C THR A 164 0.25 -8.12 4.61
N SER A 165 -0.95 -8.59 4.27
CA SER A 165 -1.20 -9.94 3.75
C SER A 165 -2.40 -9.93 2.80
N PHE A 166 -2.48 -10.97 1.97
CA PHE A 166 -3.51 -11.13 0.94
C PHE A 166 -4.07 -12.55 0.98
N HIS A 167 -5.17 -12.79 0.26
CA HIS A 167 -5.71 -14.12 0.13
C HIS A 167 -4.72 -15.08 -0.55
N PRO A 168 -4.76 -16.39 -0.22
CA PRO A 168 -3.93 -17.37 -0.91
C PRO A 168 -4.39 -17.59 -2.36
N LEU A 169 -3.57 -18.32 -3.12
CA LEU A 169 -3.83 -18.70 -4.52
C LEU A 169 -3.96 -17.51 -5.48
N ILE A 170 -3.04 -16.56 -5.36
CA ILE A 170 -3.01 -15.35 -6.19
C ILE A 170 -2.73 -15.68 -7.66
N SER A 171 -3.54 -15.10 -8.53
CA SER A 171 -3.40 -15.13 -9.99
C SER A 171 -2.62 -13.93 -10.52
N LYS A 172 -2.09 -14.04 -11.74
CA LYS A 172 -1.46 -12.93 -12.46
C LYS A 172 -2.48 -11.97 -13.08
N ASP A 173 -3.70 -12.46 -13.31
CA ASP A 173 -4.74 -11.73 -14.03
C ASP A 173 -5.64 -10.91 -13.08
N GLU A 174 -5.43 -11.00 -11.76
CA GLU A 174 -6.22 -10.27 -10.78
C GLU A 174 -5.55 -8.98 -10.29
N ASN A 175 -6.37 -8.03 -9.87
CA ASN A 175 -5.92 -6.79 -9.26
C ASN A 175 -5.92 -6.94 -7.74
N ILE A 176 -4.82 -6.55 -7.10
CA ILE A 176 -4.69 -6.58 -5.64
C ILE A 176 -5.10 -5.23 -5.07
N TYR A 177 -6.22 -5.19 -4.35
CA TYR A 177 -6.71 -3.98 -3.71
C TYR A 177 -6.11 -3.78 -2.31
N ILE A 178 -5.80 -2.53 -1.98
CA ILE A 178 -5.27 -2.12 -0.68
C ILE A 178 -6.00 -0.84 -0.25
N PHE A 179 -6.45 -0.81 1.00
CA PHE A 179 -6.83 0.42 1.65
C PHE A 179 -5.67 0.93 2.50
N SER A 180 -5.24 2.18 2.24
CA SER A 180 -4.21 2.83 3.04
C SER A 180 -4.74 4.10 3.69
N SER A 181 -4.76 4.10 5.01
CA SER A 181 -5.07 5.26 5.85
C SER A 181 -4.13 6.44 5.55
N ASP A 182 -2.87 6.17 5.23
CA ASP A 182 -1.87 7.19 4.89
C ASP A 182 -2.21 7.94 3.59
N PHE A 183 -2.69 7.21 2.57
CA PHE A 183 -3.13 7.76 1.28
C PHE A 183 -4.57 8.26 1.29
N CYS A 184 -5.30 8.02 2.37
CA CYS A 184 -6.71 8.38 2.55
C CYS A 184 -7.67 7.77 1.51
N ARG A 185 -7.30 6.68 0.85
CA ARG A 185 -8.13 6.00 -0.15
C ARG A 185 -7.72 4.55 -0.33
N SER A 186 -8.59 3.81 -1.02
CA SER A 186 -8.25 2.52 -1.61
C SER A 186 -7.60 2.70 -2.98
N PHE A 187 -6.68 1.81 -3.32
CA PHE A 187 -6.09 1.69 -4.65
C PHE A 187 -5.78 0.23 -4.97
N TYR A 188 -5.40 -0.05 -6.22
CA TYR A 188 -5.07 -1.40 -6.65
C TYR A 188 -3.69 -1.48 -7.28
N LEU A 189 -3.09 -2.65 -7.17
CA LEU A 189 -1.85 -3.04 -7.80
C LEU A 189 -2.13 -4.04 -8.91
N VAL A 190 -1.27 -4.02 -9.94
CA VAL A 190 -1.31 -4.92 -11.08
C VAL A 190 -0.02 -5.75 -11.13
N TYR A 191 -0.11 -6.96 -11.67
CA TYR A 191 1.05 -7.80 -11.89
C TYR A 191 2.05 -7.14 -12.85
N ASP A 192 3.33 -7.10 -12.47
CA ASP A 192 4.44 -6.62 -13.29
C ASP A 192 5.33 -7.78 -13.75
N SER A 193 5.81 -8.60 -12.82
CA SER A 193 6.81 -9.64 -13.14
C SER A 193 6.80 -10.81 -12.14
N SER A 194 7.38 -11.95 -12.55
CA SER A 194 7.62 -13.10 -11.65
C SER A 194 9.07 -13.05 -11.18
N GLY A 195 9.29 -13.36 -9.90
CA GLY A 195 10.61 -13.30 -9.28
C GLY A 195 10.82 -14.39 -8.23
N THR A 196 11.94 -14.28 -7.52
CA THR A 196 12.22 -15.09 -6.35
C THR A 196 12.81 -14.22 -5.24
N VAL A 197 12.36 -14.42 -4.02
CA VAL A 197 12.88 -13.74 -2.82
C VAL A 197 13.31 -14.82 -1.83
N ALA A 198 14.57 -14.78 -1.40
CA ALA A 198 15.16 -15.81 -0.55
C ALA A 198 14.96 -17.24 -1.10
N GLY A 199 14.87 -17.42 -2.42
CA GLY A 199 14.60 -18.72 -3.08
C GLY A 199 13.13 -19.19 -3.02
N ILE A 200 12.19 -18.30 -2.67
CA ILE A 200 10.74 -18.55 -2.68
C ILE A 200 10.16 -17.83 -3.90
N PRO A 201 9.31 -18.48 -4.72
CA PRO A 201 8.70 -17.83 -5.89
C PRO A 201 7.74 -16.71 -5.47
N THR A 202 7.79 -15.60 -6.20
CA THR A 202 6.96 -14.41 -5.97
C THR A 202 6.38 -13.84 -7.25
N TYR A 203 5.24 -13.18 -7.12
CA TYR A 203 4.71 -12.26 -8.11
C TYR A 203 4.90 -10.84 -7.61
N ARG A 204 5.48 -10.00 -8.46
CA ARG A 204 5.64 -8.57 -8.22
C ARG A 204 4.40 -7.83 -8.68
N PHE A 205 3.81 -7.08 -7.76
CA PHE A 205 2.69 -6.18 -8.02
C PHE A 205 3.12 -4.73 -7.82
N VAL A 206 2.69 -3.85 -8.72
CA VAL A 206 3.00 -2.40 -8.70
C VAL A 206 1.72 -1.58 -8.85
N PRO A 207 1.65 -0.34 -8.32
CA PRO A 207 0.50 0.52 -8.57
C PRO A 207 0.31 0.75 -10.06
N SER A 208 -0.92 0.56 -10.54
CA SER A 208 -1.25 0.91 -11.92
C SER A 208 -1.13 2.41 -12.13
N ALA A 209 -0.56 2.84 -13.26
CA ALA A 209 -0.50 4.25 -13.64
C ALA A 209 -1.91 4.91 -13.68
N MET A 210 -2.96 4.11 -13.88
CA MET A 210 -4.35 4.56 -13.87
C MET A 210 -4.85 5.00 -12.48
N VAL A 211 -4.22 4.57 -11.39
CA VAL A 211 -4.63 4.92 -10.01
C VAL A 211 -4.48 6.41 -9.72
N PHE A 212 -3.40 7.02 -10.24
CA PHE A 212 -3.09 8.45 -10.06
C PHE A 212 -3.22 9.24 -11.36
N ALA A 213 -3.76 8.64 -12.42
CA ALA A 213 -4.06 9.34 -13.66
C ALA A 213 -5.11 10.44 -13.45
N ASN A 214 -5.01 11.53 -14.22
CA ASN A 214 -6.03 12.57 -14.21
C ASN A 214 -7.40 12.03 -14.68
N SER A 215 -8.47 12.79 -14.42
CA SER A 215 -9.85 12.41 -14.76
C SER A 215 -10.13 12.31 -16.26
N THR A 216 -9.26 12.88 -17.11
CA THR A 216 -9.38 12.75 -18.58
C THR A 216 -8.91 11.37 -19.05
N VAL A 217 -7.86 10.82 -18.44
CA VAL A 217 -7.31 9.50 -18.74
C VAL A 217 -8.10 8.40 -18.01
N ASN A 218 -8.44 8.63 -16.74
CA ASN A 218 -9.26 7.73 -15.95
C ASN A 218 -10.44 8.50 -15.31
N PRO A 219 -11.63 8.50 -15.95
CA PRO A 219 -12.82 9.21 -15.46
C PRO A 219 -13.24 8.84 -14.03
N ASP A 220 -12.98 7.60 -13.59
CA ASP A 220 -13.31 7.15 -12.24
C ASP A 220 -12.54 7.94 -11.16
N ASN A 221 -11.39 8.52 -11.50
CA ASN A 221 -10.60 9.32 -10.57
C ASN A 221 -11.18 10.71 -10.32
N ALA A 222 -12.20 11.15 -11.08
CA ALA A 222 -12.86 12.44 -10.85
C ALA A 222 -13.40 12.57 -9.43
N GLY A 223 -13.77 11.45 -8.78
CA GLY A 223 -14.27 11.45 -7.42
C GLY A 223 -13.25 11.85 -6.35
N PHE A 224 -11.94 11.75 -6.65
CA PHE A 224 -10.85 12.18 -5.76
C PHE A 224 -10.52 13.67 -5.84
N CYS A 225 -11.20 14.40 -6.73
CA CYS A 225 -10.99 15.83 -6.90
C CYS A 225 -11.92 16.62 -5.97
N VAL A 226 -11.33 17.26 -4.96
CA VAL A 226 -12.06 18.05 -3.96
C VAL A 226 -11.52 19.48 -3.98
N PRO A 227 -12.34 20.50 -4.34
CA PRO A 227 -13.75 20.43 -4.75
C PRO A 227 -13.95 19.78 -6.14
N PRO A 228 -15.18 19.32 -6.47
CA PRO A 228 -15.47 18.70 -7.76
C PRO A 228 -15.00 19.54 -8.96
N GLY A 229 -14.36 18.89 -9.93
CA GLY A 229 -13.82 19.54 -11.13
C GLY A 229 -12.44 20.19 -10.94
N ASN A 230 -11.94 20.31 -9.71
CA ASN A 230 -10.59 20.80 -9.44
C ASN A 230 -9.62 19.64 -9.15
N CYS A 231 -9.21 18.97 -10.22
CA CYS A 231 -8.28 17.84 -10.12
C CYS A 231 -6.82 18.30 -10.20
N PRO A 232 -5.92 17.74 -9.37
CA PRO A 232 -4.49 17.83 -9.66
C PRO A 232 -4.17 17.12 -10.98
N GLY A 233 -2.98 17.42 -11.53
CA GLY A 233 -2.44 16.69 -12.68
C GLY A 233 -2.15 15.22 -12.35
N THR A 234 -1.78 14.44 -13.37
CA THR A 234 -1.44 13.03 -13.23
C THR A 234 -0.28 12.82 -12.27
N GLY A 235 -0.36 11.76 -11.45
CA GLY A 235 0.67 11.33 -10.50
C GLY A 235 0.65 12.05 -9.15
N VAL A 236 -0.34 12.91 -8.92
CA VAL A 236 -0.48 13.68 -7.67
C VAL A 236 -1.89 13.53 -7.11
N LEU A 237 -2.02 13.36 -5.80
CA LEU A 237 -3.29 13.25 -5.08
C LEU A 237 -3.41 14.35 -4.02
N ASN A 238 -4.46 15.16 -4.10
CA ASN A 238 -4.79 16.12 -3.04
C ASN A 238 -5.40 15.40 -1.84
N VAL A 239 -4.74 15.42 -0.69
CA VAL A 239 -5.21 14.77 0.55
C VAL A 239 -5.57 15.78 1.65
N SER A 240 -5.74 17.05 1.29
CA SER A 240 -6.07 18.11 2.25
C SER A 240 -7.28 17.76 3.11
N ILE A 241 -8.29 17.12 2.53
CA ILE A 241 -9.54 16.75 3.19
C ILE A 241 -9.35 15.79 4.38
N CYS A 242 -8.36 14.89 4.34
CA CYS A 242 -8.06 13.98 5.45
C CYS A 242 -6.90 14.47 6.34
N LYS A 243 -6.27 15.60 5.99
CA LYS A 243 -5.18 16.24 6.74
C LYS A 243 -5.61 17.60 7.31
N GLN A 244 -6.83 17.65 7.85
CA GLN A 244 -7.39 18.84 8.54
C GLN A 244 -7.40 20.11 7.66
N GLY A 245 -7.46 19.98 6.35
CA GLY A 245 -7.45 21.10 5.42
C GLY A 245 -6.06 21.68 5.11
N ALA A 246 -4.97 21.13 5.67
CA ALA A 246 -3.62 21.50 5.26
C ALA A 246 -3.41 21.16 3.77
N PRO A 247 -2.77 22.03 2.96
CA PRO A 247 -2.66 21.87 1.50
C PRO A 247 -1.62 20.79 1.11
N ILE A 248 -1.82 19.56 1.57
CA ILE A 248 -0.94 18.42 1.41
C ILE A 248 -1.31 17.61 0.17
N PHE A 249 -0.32 17.33 -0.65
CA PHE A 249 -0.43 16.58 -1.90
C PHE A 249 0.53 15.39 -1.86
N LEU A 250 0.04 14.20 -2.16
CA LEU A 250 0.86 12.98 -2.22
C LEU A 250 1.27 12.68 -3.67
N SER A 251 2.47 12.17 -3.85
CA SER A 251 2.96 11.65 -5.13
C SER A 251 3.91 10.48 -4.90
N ALA A 252 4.40 9.84 -5.96
CA ALA A 252 5.59 9.01 -5.85
C ALA A 252 6.85 9.89 -5.67
N PRO A 253 7.97 9.35 -5.14
CA PRO A 253 9.22 10.08 -5.00
C PRO A 253 9.72 10.69 -6.32
N HIS A 254 10.24 11.91 -6.24
CA HIS A 254 10.66 12.73 -7.37
C HIS A 254 9.61 12.82 -8.49
N PHE A 255 8.33 12.74 -8.14
CA PHE A 255 7.21 12.76 -9.09
C PHE A 255 7.27 11.65 -10.15
N TYR A 256 7.76 10.46 -9.78
CA TYR A 256 7.70 9.28 -10.64
C TYR A 256 6.24 9.01 -11.08
N GLN A 257 6.04 8.73 -12.38
CA GLN A 257 4.72 8.57 -13.02
C GLN A 257 3.79 9.81 -12.97
N ALA A 258 4.31 11.00 -12.67
CA ALA A 258 3.55 12.23 -12.74
C ALA A 258 3.73 12.98 -14.06
N ASP A 259 2.87 13.97 -14.29
CA ASP A 259 3.01 14.89 -15.42
C ASP A 259 4.38 15.62 -15.38
N GLN A 260 5.00 15.77 -16.56
CA GLN A 260 6.34 16.34 -16.71
C GLN A 260 6.48 17.73 -16.08
N LYS A 261 5.40 18.51 -16.04
CA LYS A 261 5.34 19.82 -15.38
C LYS A 261 5.82 19.77 -13.92
N PHE A 262 5.42 18.75 -13.14
CA PHE A 262 5.82 18.65 -11.73
C PHE A 262 7.32 18.41 -11.56
N ILE A 263 7.94 17.75 -12.54
CA ILE A 263 9.38 17.47 -12.57
C ILE A 263 10.15 18.74 -12.97
N GLU A 264 9.64 19.50 -13.95
CA GLU A 264 10.29 20.69 -14.50
C GLU A 264 10.13 21.94 -13.62
N ASP A 265 9.06 22.03 -12.83
CA ASP A 265 8.81 23.16 -11.93
C ASP A 265 9.87 23.28 -10.81
N ILE A 266 10.63 22.20 -10.53
CA ILE A 266 11.57 22.11 -9.41
C ILE A 266 12.88 21.44 -9.82
N GLU A 267 13.96 22.19 -9.73
CA GLU A 267 15.31 21.67 -9.93
C GLU A 267 15.66 20.61 -8.88
N GLY A 268 16.24 19.49 -9.34
CA GLY A 268 16.63 18.34 -8.50
C GLY A 268 15.66 17.15 -8.54
N MET A 269 14.54 17.25 -9.27
CA MET A 269 13.63 16.12 -9.48
C MET A 269 14.17 15.18 -10.58
N HIS A 270 14.49 13.94 -10.20
CA HIS A 270 15.07 12.93 -11.10
C HIS A 270 14.38 11.57 -10.91
N PRO A 271 13.15 11.39 -11.45
CA PRO A 271 12.40 10.15 -11.27
C PRO A 271 13.13 8.95 -11.90
N ARG A 272 13.24 7.85 -11.15
CA ARG A 272 13.82 6.58 -11.60
C ARG A 272 12.96 5.43 -11.10
N LYS A 273 12.59 4.50 -11.99
CA LYS A 273 11.70 3.37 -11.66
C LYS A 273 12.26 2.56 -10.49
N GLU A 274 13.53 2.20 -10.55
CA GLU A 274 14.20 1.32 -9.57
C GLU A 274 14.16 1.90 -8.15
N TYR A 275 14.29 3.22 -8.02
CA TYR A 275 14.37 3.91 -6.72
C TYR A 275 13.05 4.46 -6.23
N HIS A 276 12.09 4.76 -7.11
CA HIS A 276 10.89 5.51 -6.76
C HIS A 276 9.58 4.75 -6.98
N GLU A 277 9.62 3.58 -7.63
CA GLU A 277 8.43 2.74 -7.76
C GLU A 277 8.05 2.06 -6.43
N THR A 278 6.76 2.03 -6.12
CA THR A 278 6.22 1.17 -5.06
C THR A 278 5.99 -0.24 -5.61
N PHE A 279 6.36 -1.27 -4.86
CA PHE A 279 6.11 -2.66 -5.27
C PHE A 279 5.87 -3.58 -4.06
N LEU A 280 5.16 -4.69 -4.31
CA LEU A 280 4.99 -5.81 -3.40
C LEU A 280 5.39 -7.11 -4.11
N ASP A 281 6.26 -7.90 -3.50
CA ASP A 281 6.58 -9.26 -3.93
C ASP A 281 5.84 -10.25 -3.04
N ILE A 282 4.81 -10.87 -3.61
CA ILE A 282 3.86 -11.73 -2.89
C ILE A 282 4.08 -13.18 -3.31
N ASN A 283 4.12 -14.10 -2.36
CA ASN A 283 4.10 -15.53 -2.69
C ASN A 283 2.71 -15.93 -3.18
N PRO A 284 2.56 -16.45 -4.42
CA PRO A 284 1.24 -16.68 -4.97
C PRO A 284 0.45 -17.78 -4.26
N LEU A 285 1.11 -18.78 -3.69
CA LEU A 285 0.40 -19.86 -2.99
C LEU A 285 -0.22 -19.38 -1.68
N THR A 286 0.51 -18.58 -0.90
CA THR A 286 0.13 -18.22 0.47
C THR A 286 -0.45 -16.82 0.63
N GLY A 287 -0.24 -15.92 -0.33
CA GLY A 287 -0.65 -14.51 -0.21
C GLY A 287 0.23 -13.68 0.75
N LEU A 288 1.37 -14.23 1.20
CA LEU A 288 2.29 -13.55 2.11
C LEU A 288 3.24 -12.61 1.34
N VAL A 289 3.43 -11.40 1.87
CA VAL A 289 4.40 -10.43 1.37
C VAL A 289 5.80 -10.80 1.85
N LEU A 290 6.71 -11.04 0.91
CA LEU A 290 8.09 -11.47 1.17
C LEU A 290 9.08 -10.31 1.10
N GLN A 291 8.84 -9.40 0.17
CA GLN A 291 9.60 -8.16 0.00
C GLN A 291 8.64 -7.08 -0.44
N ALA A 292 8.81 -5.87 0.08
CA ALA A 292 8.03 -4.74 -0.37
C ALA A 292 8.79 -3.44 -0.16
N ALA A 293 8.44 -2.44 -0.97
CA ALA A 293 8.83 -1.07 -0.78
C ALA A 293 7.63 -0.18 -1.10
N LYS A 294 7.02 0.39 -0.06
CA LYS A 294 5.98 1.42 -0.17
C LYS A 294 6.67 2.77 -0.14
N ARG A 295 6.59 3.49 -1.26
CA ARG A 295 7.30 4.75 -1.48
C ARG A 295 6.32 5.87 -1.78
N MET A 296 6.38 6.92 -0.98
CA MET A 296 5.44 8.04 -1.03
C MET A 296 6.19 9.35 -0.76
N GLN A 297 5.81 10.40 -1.49
CA GLN A 297 6.30 11.75 -1.30
C GLN A 297 5.18 12.64 -0.78
N ILE A 298 5.52 13.43 0.25
CA ILE A 298 4.68 14.47 0.82
C ILE A 298 5.09 15.79 0.18
N ASN A 299 4.12 16.45 -0.42
CA ASN A 299 4.28 17.74 -1.06
C ASN A 299 3.28 18.75 -0.46
N VAL A 300 3.57 20.03 -0.62
CA VAL A 300 2.72 21.14 -0.18
C VAL A 300 2.38 21.96 -1.41
N HIS A 301 1.10 22.23 -1.65
CA HIS A 301 0.69 23.14 -2.71
C HIS A 301 0.88 24.59 -2.25
N ILE A 302 1.64 25.35 -3.02
CA ILE A 302 1.98 26.73 -2.70
C ILE A 302 1.63 27.61 -3.87
N ARG A 303 1.17 28.82 -3.56
CA ARG A 303 0.82 29.84 -4.53
C ARG A 303 0.91 31.21 -3.89
N LYS A 304 1.01 32.23 -4.74
CA LYS A 304 0.86 33.61 -4.28
C LYS A 304 -0.55 33.84 -3.71
N LEU A 305 -0.59 34.39 -2.51
CA LEU A 305 -1.79 34.92 -1.89
C LEU A 305 -1.62 36.44 -1.79
N PRO A 306 -2.34 37.24 -2.59
CA PRO A 306 -2.22 38.70 -2.58
C PRO A 306 -2.40 39.32 -1.20
N GLU A 307 -3.13 38.63 -0.33
CA GLU A 307 -3.48 39.06 1.02
C GLU A 307 -2.38 38.80 2.05
N PHE A 308 -1.36 38.00 1.73
CA PHE A 308 -0.31 37.61 2.67
C PHE A 308 1.08 37.92 2.09
N PHE A 309 1.78 38.87 2.73
CA PHE A 309 3.09 39.35 2.31
C PHE A 309 4.17 38.24 2.30
N GLU A 310 4.03 37.25 3.17
CA GLU A 310 4.93 36.11 3.34
C GLU A 310 5.06 35.29 2.05
N THR A 311 4.00 35.25 1.23
CA THR A 311 4.02 34.52 -0.05
C THR A 311 4.81 35.24 -1.16
N GLY A 312 5.03 36.54 -1.01
CA GLY A 312 5.78 37.37 -1.95
C GLY A 312 5.33 37.21 -3.41
N ASN A 313 6.28 36.78 -4.25
CA ASN A 313 6.07 36.49 -5.68
C ASN A 313 6.35 35.02 -5.99
N ILE A 314 5.99 34.11 -5.08
CA ILE A 314 6.19 32.68 -5.33
C ILE A 314 5.30 32.19 -6.49
N ARG A 315 5.85 31.27 -7.27
CA ARG A 315 5.11 30.60 -8.35
C ARG A 315 4.09 29.63 -7.74
N THR A 316 3.02 29.36 -8.48
CA THR A 316 2.06 28.30 -8.11
C THR A 316 2.61 26.94 -8.49
N LEU A 317 2.93 26.10 -7.51
CA LEU A 317 3.51 24.78 -7.74
C LEU A 317 3.24 23.81 -6.57
N VAL A 318 3.53 22.52 -6.79
CA VAL A 318 3.46 21.46 -5.78
C VAL A 318 4.88 21.19 -5.26
N PHE A 319 5.21 21.72 -4.08
CA PHE A 319 6.56 21.73 -3.54
C PHE A 319 6.84 20.45 -2.71
N PRO A 320 7.85 19.63 -3.05
CA PRO A 320 8.19 18.42 -2.35
C PRO A 320 8.89 18.75 -1.04
N VAL A 321 8.45 18.12 0.05
CA VAL A 321 9.05 18.33 1.37
C VAL A 321 9.90 17.14 1.78
N MET A 322 9.35 15.93 1.66
CA MET A 322 10.06 14.69 1.95
C MET A 322 9.42 13.53 1.21
N TYR A 323 10.18 12.47 0.98
CA TYR A 323 9.63 11.17 0.64
C TYR A 323 10.11 10.12 1.63
N LEU A 324 9.35 9.05 1.74
CA LEU A 324 9.65 7.91 2.60
C LEU A 324 9.65 6.62 1.79
N ASN A 325 10.47 5.67 2.23
CA ASN A 325 10.51 4.31 1.73
C ASN A 325 10.28 3.37 2.93
N GLU A 326 9.07 2.87 3.04
CA GLU A 326 8.68 1.85 4.01
C GLU A 326 8.92 0.49 3.38
N SER A 327 9.96 -0.21 3.84
CA SER A 327 10.42 -1.46 3.21
C SER A 327 10.49 -2.63 4.17
N ILE A 328 10.19 -3.81 3.67
CA ILE A 328 10.33 -5.09 4.36
C ILE A 328 11.05 -6.09 3.46
N LEU A 329 11.85 -6.95 4.08
CA LEU A 329 12.45 -8.14 3.48
C LEU A 329 12.36 -9.27 4.50
N ILE A 330 11.87 -10.43 4.09
CA ILE A 330 11.80 -11.62 4.95
C ILE A 330 13.20 -12.03 5.41
N ASP A 331 13.34 -12.40 6.69
CA ASP A 331 14.57 -12.94 7.23
C ASP A 331 14.76 -14.43 6.87
N GLU A 332 15.99 -14.93 6.95
CA GLU A 332 16.33 -16.29 6.56
C GLU A 332 15.60 -17.36 7.37
N VAL A 333 15.34 -17.12 8.67
CA VAL A 333 14.67 -18.09 9.55
C VAL A 333 13.20 -18.21 9.16
N SER A 334 12.52 -17.08 8.97
CA SER A 334 11.13 -17.04 8.51
C SER A 334 10.98 -17.61 7.09
N ALA A 335 11.93 -17.30 6.20
CA ALA A 335 11.96 -17.86 4.85
C ALA A 335 12.15 -19.39 4.87
N GLY A 336 13.00 -19.90 5.76
CA GLY A 336 13.18 -21.34 5.96
C GLY A 336 11.88 -22.03 6.39
N LYS A 337 11.17 -21.45 7.37
CA LYS A 337 9.85 -21.96 7.80
C LYS A 337 8.84 -21.97 6.67
N LEU A 338 8.76 -20.88 5.90
CA LEU A 338 7.84 -20.80 4.78
C LEU A 338 8.17 -21.83 3.69
N LYS A 339 9.46 -22.04 3.37
CA LYS A 339 9.87 -23.11 2.43
C LYS A 339 9.42 -24.50 2.86
N HIS A 340 9.52 -24.81 4.15
CA HIS A 340 9.02 -26.09 4.67
C HIS A 340 7.51 -26.24 4.46
N VAL A 341 6.73 -25.21 4.77
CA VAL A 341 5.27 -25.20 4.55
C VAL A 341 4.93 -25.34 3.06
N LEU A 342 5.66 -24.65 2.18
CA LEU A 342 5.47 -24.74 0.73
C LEU A 342 5.81 -26.14 0.19
N LEU A 343 6.87 -26.77 0.72
CA LEU A 343 7.26 -28.13 0.36
C LEU A 343 6.18 -29.13 0.78
N GLU A 344 5.68 -29.04 2.01
CA GLU A 344 4.58 -29.88 2.50
C GLU A 344 3.34 -29.73 1.62
N ALA A 345 2.94 -28.50 1.28
CA ALA A 345 1.82 -28.25 0.38
C ALA A 345 2.05 -28.86 -1.01
N SER A 346 3.26 -28.75 -1.56
CA SER A 346 3.61 -29.33 -2.87
C SER A 346 3.59 -30.87 -2.85
N VAL A 347 4.03 -31.50 -1.76
CA VAL A 347 3.98 -32.96 -1.60
C VAL A 347 2.54 -33.43 -1.49
N VAL A 348 1.73 -32.79 -0.64
CA VAL A 348 0.31 -33.15 -0.44
C VAL A 348 -0.48 -33.03 -1.73
N THR A 349 -0.30 -31.95 -2.48
CA THR A 349 -0.95 -31.74 -3.79
C THR A 349 -0.43 -32.70 -4.87
N GLY A 350 0.80 -33.19 -4.74
CA GLY A 350 1.40 -34.19 -5.65
C GLY A 350 0.91 -35.62 -5.43
N ILE A 351 0.49 -36.00 -4.21
CA ILE A 351 0.08 -37.37 -3.87
C ILE A 351 -1.00 -37.92 -4.82
N PRO A 352 -2.11 -37.20 -5.13
CA PRO A 352 -3.13 -37.69 -6.07
C PRO A 352 -2.56 -37.99 -7.47
N PHE A 353 -1.65 -37.17 -7.97
CA PHE A 353 -1.02 -37.38 -9.28
C PHE A 353 -0.09 -38.61 -9.27
N ILE A 354 0.62 -38.83 -8.17
CA ILE A 354 1.44 -40.03 -7.98
C ILE A 354 0.56 -41.28 -7.95
N ILE A 355 -0.54 -41.27 -7.20
CA ILE A 355 -1.50 -42.38 -7.13
C ILE A 355 -2.10 -42.65 -8.51
N MET A 356 -2.49 -41.61 -9.24
CA MET A 356 -3.01 -41.72 -10.60
C MET A 356 -1.97 -42.35 -11.56
N ALA A 357 -0.72 -41.90 -11.51
CA ALA A 357 0.36 -42.46 -12.31
C ALA A 357 0.61 -43.94 -11.99
N LEU A 358 0.63 -44.31 -10.70
CA LEU A 358 0.75 -45.71 -10.28
C LEU A 358 -0.43 -46.55 -10.76
N GLY A 359 -1.66 -46.02 -10.69
CA GLY A 359 -2.86 -46.67 -11.22
C GLY A 359 -2.78 -46.95 -12.72
N ILE A 360 -2.28 -46.00 -13.51
CA ILE A 360 -2.06 -46.18 -14.95
C ILE A 360 -1.02 -47.28 -15.21
N VAL A 361 0.09 -47.27 -14.47
CA VAL A 361 1.15 -48.28 -14.61
C VAL A 361 0.62 -49.67 -14.28
N PHE A 362 -0.10 -49.83 -13.16
CA PHE A 362 -0.71 -51.12 -12.80
C PHE A 362 -1.76 -51.57 -13.83
N GLY A 363 -2.54 -50.63 -14.39
CA GLY A 363 -3.48 -50.90 -15.47
C GLY A 363 -2.79 -51.42 -16.73
N ILE A 364 -1.68 -50.81 -17.15
CA ILE A 364 -0.89 -51.27 -18.31
C ILE A 364 -0.31 -52.66 -18.04
N VAL A 365 0.27 -52.88 -16.85
CA VAL A 365 0.83 -54.19 -16.48
C VAL A 365 -0.26 -55.27 -16.51
N PHE A 366 -1.44 -54.98 -15.98
CA PHE A 366 -2.58 -55.90 -16.02
C PHE A 366 -3.00 -56.23 -17.46
N ILE A 367 -3.11 -55.23 -18.34
CA ILE A 367 -3.44 -55.44 -19.76
C ILE A 367 -2.39 -56.32 -20.44
N VAL A 368 -1.10 -56.06 -20.22
CA VAL A 368 0.00 -56.85 -20.81
C VAL A 368 -0.06 -58.31 -20.34
N LEU A 369 -0.33 -58.55 -19.05
CA LEU A 369 -0.46 -59.90 -18.50
C LEU A 369 -1.66 -60.65 -19.08
N VAL A 370 -2.81 -59.99 -19.25
CA VAL A 370 -4.02 -60.59 -19.86
C VAL A 370 -3.84 -60.85 -21.35
N CYS A 371 -3.20 -59.94 -22.10
CA CYS A 371 -2.89 -60.17 -23.51
C CYS A 371 -1.90 -61.33 -23.69
N ARG A 372 -0.90 -61.45 -22.82
CA ARG A 372 0.02 -62.61 -22.83
C ARG A 372 -0.66 -63.92 -22.47
N SER A 373 -1.58 -63.93 -21.51
CA SER A 373 -2.30 -65.15 -21.15
C SER A 373 -3.28 -65.60 -22.25
N ARG A 374 -3.86 -64.67 -23.01
CA ARG A 374 -4.70 -65.01 -24.18
C ARG A 374 -3.88 -65.53 -25.36
N GLY A 375 -2.69 -64.98 -25.62
CA GLY A 375 -1.80 -65.48 -26.69
C GLY A 375 -1.27 -66.90 -26.44
N ILE A 376 -1.16 -67.34 -25.18
CA ILE A 376 -0.76 -68.73 -24.84
C ILE A 376 -1.94 -69.71 -25.00
N SER A 377 -3.18 -69.24 -24.96
CA SER A 377 -4.38 -70.09 -25.13
C SER A 377 -4.72 -70.41 -26.59
N GLU A 378 -4.13 -69.71 -27.57
CA GLU A 378 -4.34 -70.01 -29.01
C GLU A 378 -3.30 -70.99 -29.58
N GLU A 379 -2.33 -71.44 -28.79
CA GLU A 379 -1.44 -72.57 -29.11
C GLU A 379 -2.04 -73.90 -28.58
N SER A 380 -3.29 -74.21 -28.93
CA SER A 380 -3.86 -75.54 -28.81
C SER A 380 -3.70 -76.32 -30.13
N THR A 381 -2.61 -77.10 -30.19
CA THR A 381 -2.38 -78.37 -30.90
C THR A 381 -2.98 -78.61 -32.30
N GLU A 382 -2.10 -78.88 -33.28
CA GLU A 382 -2.41 -79.40 -34.64
C GLU A 382 -3.25 -80.70 -34.69
N ASP A 383 -3.48 -81.38 -33.56
CA ASP A 383 -4.23 -82.64 -33.49
C ASP A 383 -5.76 -82.50 -33.65
N GLU A 384 -6.34 -81.29 -33.60
CA GLU A 384 -7.79 -81.08 -33.86
C GLU A 384 -8.14 -80.85 -35.35
N ARG A 385 -7.16 -80.87 -36.26
CA ARG A 385 -7.37 -80.63 -37.71
C ARG A 385 -7.43 -81.89 -38.59
N SER A 386 -7.68 -83.07 -38.04
CA SER A 386 -7.91 -84.26 -38.88
C SER A 386 -9.32 -84.27 -39.49
N PRO A 387 -9.48 -84.38 -40.83
CA PRO A 387 -10.80 -84.46 -41.45
C PRO A 387 -11.43 -85.85 -41.21
N LEU A 388 -12.61 -85.86 -40.58
CA LEU A 388 -13.46 -87.04 -40.40
C LEU A 388 -14.17 -87.46 -41.69
N ILE A 389 -13.47 -87.66 -42.82
CA ILE A 389 -14.04 -88.40 -43.97
C ILE A 389 -12.96 -89.15 -44.73
N ARG A 390 -13.01 -90.49 -44.72
CA ARG A 390 -12.69 -91.31 -45.89
C ARG A 390 -13.36 -92.69 -45.82
N THR A 391 -14.26 -92.89 -46.80
CA THR A 391 -14.69 -94.13 -47.50
C THR A 391 -15.11 -95.33 -46.69
#